data_AF-A0A533RI42-F1
#
_entry.id   AF-A0A533RI42-F1
#
_cell.length_a   1.000
_cell.length_b   1.000
_cell.length_c   1.000
_cell.angle_alpha   90.00
_cell.angle_beta   90.00
_cell.angle_gamma   90.00
#
_symmetry.space_group_name_H-M   'P 1'
#
loop_
_entity.id
_entity.type
_entity.pdbx_description
1 polymer ?
#
loop_
_entity_poly.entity_id
_entity_poly.type
_entity_poly.pdbx_seq_one_letter_code
_entity_poly.pdbx_strand_id
1 'polypeptide(L)'
;MSGATPRRRFAPGTTAADLRAYMEPYVARLGYRFSPDADTVAFTLDAIVSIIDSTGDAFCPCRMMTGDPKEDARSVCPCIYLHADEFAAAGQCWCGLFVRTDAPDDLAPGMEAVVPEGPVEVRVAAAGELRDGEARHLKIGKRDIALFRVDGEH
;
A
#
# COMPACT_ATOMS: atom_id res chain seq x y z
N MET A 1 -24.39 -20.28 -17.74
CA MET A 1 -22.94 -20.13 -17.48
C MET A 1 -22.72 -20.45 -16.02
N SER A 2 -22.34 -21.69 -15.71
CA SER A 2 -22.04 -22.10 -14.32
C SER A 2 -20.69 -21.48 -13.95
N GLY A 3 -20.73 -20.24 -13.44
CA GLY A 3 -19.54 -19.51 -13.02
C GLY A 3 -19.13 -20.01 -11.65
N ALA A 4 -17.95 -20.64 -11.56
CA ALA A 4 -17.35 -20.97 -10.28
C ALA A 4 -17.27 -19.70 -9.42
N THR A 5 -17.70 -19.78 -8.16
CA THR A 5 -17.58 -18.66 -7.22
C THR A 5 -16.10 -18.29 -7.09
N PRO A 6 -15.72 -17.02 -7.33
CA PRO A 6 -14.33 -16.60 -7.17
C PRO A 6 -13.89 -16.82 -5.72
N ARG A 7 -12.63 -17.24 -5.52
CA ARG A 7 -12.06 -17.29 -4.17
C ARG A 7 -12.02 -15.87 -3.63
N ARG A 8 -12.72 -15.63 -2.52
CA ARG A 8 -12.81 -14.30 -1.91
C ARG A 8 -11.90 -14.20 -0.69
N ARG A 9 -11.09 -13.16 -0.65
CA ARG A 9 -10.36 -12.72 0.55
C ARG A 9 -11.25 -11.85 1.44
N PHE A 10 -12.10 -11.04 0.83
CA PHE A 10 -13.02 -10.14 1.51
C PHE A 10 -14.44 -10.69 1.47
N ALA A 11 -15.19 -10.50 2.56
CA ALA A 11 -16.57 -10.95 2.64
C ALA A 11 -17.47 -10.10 1.73
N PRO A 12 -18.55 -10.67 1.16
CA PRO A 12 -19.57 -9.88 0.47
C PRO A 12 -20.11 -8.77 1.38
N GLY A 13 -20.33 -7.57 0.83
CA GLY A 13 -20.76 -6.41 1.61
C GLY A 13 -19.65 -5.70 2.40
N THR A 14 -18.38 -5.96 2.05
CA THR A 14 -17.23 -5.17 2.55
C THR A 14 -17.43 -3.70 2.21
N THR A 15 -17.30 -2.81 3.19
CA THR A 15 -17.50 -1.37 3.01
C THR A 15 -16.18 -0.62 2.85
N ALA A 16 -16.24 0.64 2.38
CA ALA A 16 -15.09 1.53 2.36
C ALA A 16 -14.48 1.74 3.77
N ALA A 17 -15.30 1.73 4.82
CA ALA A 17 -14.85 1.82 6.20
C ALA A 17 -14.03 0.59 6.63
N ASP A 18 -14.49 -0.61 6.24
CA ASP A 18 -13.76 -1.86 6.51
C ASP A 18 -12.40 -1.87 5.81
N LEU A 19 -12.36 -1.41 4.56
CA LEU A 19 -11.10 -1.27 3.81
C LEU A 19 -10.16 -0.26 4.43
N ARG A 20 -10.67 0.89 4.88
CA ARG A 20 -9.87 1.88 5.59
C ARG A 20 -9.23 1.26 6.83
N ALA A 21 -10.04 0.63 7.68
CA ALA A 21 -9.57 -0.02 8.91
C ALA A 21 -8.55 -1.13 8.64
N TYR A 22 -8.72 -1.88 7.54
CA TYR A 22 -7.79 -2.92 7.12
C TYR A 22 -6.45 -2.35 6.59
N MET A 23 -6.49 -1.29 5.78
CA MET A 23 -5.32 -0.75 5.08
C MET A 23 -4.49 0.22 5.95
N GLU A 24 -5.13 1.03 6.79
CA GLU A 24 -4.48 2.07 7.60
C GLU A 24 -3.27 1.59 8.41
N PRO A 25 -3.37 0.52 9.24
CA PRO A 25 -2.22 0.08 10.02
C PRO A 25 -1.09 -0.50 9.14
N TYR A 26 -1.40 -1.01 7.95
CA TYR A 26 -0.39 -1.49 7.02
C TYR A 26 0.38 -0.34 6.38
N VAL A 27 -0.32 0.67 5.86
CA VAL A 27 0.33 1.80 5.17
C VAL A 27 1.06 2.73 6.15
N ALA A 28 0.53 2.90 7.37
CA ALA A 28 1.18 3.68 8.43
C ALA A 28 2.56 3.13 8.79
N ARG A 29 2.70 1.79 8.85
CA ARG A 29 4.00 1.13 9.10
C ARG A 29 5.02 1.40 8.01
N LEU A 30 4.56 1.55 6.77
CA LEU A 30 5.37 1.90 5.60
C LEU A 30 5.63 3.42 5.49
N GLY A 31 5.12 4.24 6.42
CA GLY A 31 5.31 5.70 6.38
C GLY A 31 4.36 6.42 5.43
N TYR A 32 3.19 5.84 5.18
CA TYR A 32 2.13 6.43 4.36
C TYR A 32 0.87 6.67 5.20
N ARG A 33 0.09 7.66 4.80
CA ARG A 33 -1.25 7.96 5.31
C ARG A 33 -2.24 7.96 4.15
N PHE A 34 -3.53 7.92 4.44
CA PHE A 34 -4.53 8.26 3.43
C PHE A 34 -4.35 9.70 2.96
N SER A 35 -4.66 9.97 1.69
CA SER A 35 -4.66 11.33 1.17
C SER A 35 -5.54 12.27 2.01
N PRO A 36 -5.12 13.54 2.21
CA PRO A 36 -5.93 14.55 2.88
C PRO A 36 -7.18 14.92 2.06
N ASP A 37 -7.20 14.63 0.76
CA ASP A 37 -8.37 14.81 -0.09
C ASP A 37 -9.40 13.69 0.16
N ALA A 38 -10.43 14.03 0.94
CA ALA A 38 -11.50 13.11 1.31
C ALA A 38 -12.29 12.58 0.10
N ASP A 39 -12.43 13.37 -0.97
CA ASP A 39 -13.18 12.97 -2.16
C ASP A 39 -12.39 11.92 -2.95
N THR A 40 -11.07 12.12 -3.12
CA THR A 40 -10.17 11.12 -3.70
C THR A 40 -10.20 9.81 -2.91
N VAL A 41 -10.17 9.89 -1.58
CA VAL A 41 -10.19 8.69 -0.74
C VAL A 41 -11.53 7.95 -0.85
N ALA A 42 -12.66 8.67 -0.77
CA ALA A 42 -13.98 8.08 -0.89
C ALA A 42 -14.17 7.39 -2.25
N PHE A 43 -13.90 8.12 -3.34
CA PHE A 43 -14.01 7.62 -4.70
C PHE A 43 -13.16 6.36 -4.93
N THR A 44 -11.90 6.38 -4.47
CA THR A 44 -10.99 5.26 -4.69
C THR A 44 -11.36 4.03 -3.87
N LEU A 45 -11.82 4.22 -2.62
CA LEU A 45 -12.28 3.10 -1.79
C LEU A 45 -13.55 2.46 -2.36
N ASP A 46 -14.51 3.26 -2.85
CA ASP A 46 -15.73 2.76 -3.49
C ASP A 46 -15.42 1.97 -4.78
N ALA A 47 -14.44 2.43 -5.56
CA ALA A 47 -13.94 1.67 -6.70
C ALA A 47 -13.33 0.32 -6.29
N ILE A 48 -12.56 0.27 -5.20
CA ILE A 48 -12.00 -0.99 -4.67
C ILE A 48 -13.11 -1.93 -4.17
N VAL A 49 -14.13 -1.41 -3.48
CA VAL A 49 -15.30 -2.21 -3.06
C VAL A 49 -15.98 -2.86 -4.25
N SER A 50 -16.18 -2.11 -5.34
CA SER A 50 -16.78 -2.64 -6.58
C SER A 50 -15.95 -3.75 -7.22
N ILE A 51 -14.61 -3.64 -7.13
CA ILE A 51 -13.68 -4.69 -7.56
C ILE A 51 -13.76 -5.91 -6.66
N ILE A 52 -13.87 -5.73 -5.34
CA ILE A 52 -14.05 -6.83 -4.39
C ILE A 52 -15.35 -7.59 -4.66
N ASP A 53 -16.44 -6.89 -4.96
CA ASP A 53 -17.74 -7.53 -5.23
C ASP A 53 -17.64 -8.47 -6.43
N SER A 54 -16.94 -8.05 -7.48
CA SER A 54 -16.75 -8.84 -8.71
C SER A 54 -15.66 -9.92 -8.59
N THR A 55 -14.54 -9.64 -7.93
CA THR A 55 -13.34 -10.50 -7.95
C THR A 55 -13.06 -11.24 -6.65
N GLY A 56 -13.55 -10.73 -5.53
CA GLY A 56 -13.29 -11.24 -4.18
C GLY A 56 -12.03 -10.71 -3.51
N ASP A 57 -11.22 -9.89 -4.17
CA ASP A 57 -10.00 -9.29 -3.61
C ASP A 57 -9.87 -7.80 -3.95
N ALA A 58 -9.02 -7.09 -3.21
CA ALA A 58 -8.86 -5.64 -3.33
C ALA A 58 -7.78 -5.28 -4.36
N PHE A 59 -8.04 -5.40 -5.67
CA PHE A 59 -7.08 -4.96 -6.70
C PHE A 59 -7.04 -3.43 -6.86
N CYS A 60 -5.91 -2.87 -7.31
CA CYS A 60 -5.78 -1.42 -7.56
C CYS A 60 -6.78 -1.01 -8.65
N PRO A 61 -7.65 -0.02 -8.39
CA PRO A 61 -8.57 0.47 -9.40
C PRO A 61 -7.84 1.22 -10.53
N CYS A 62 -6.58 1.60 -10.29
CA CYS A 62 -5.71 2.29 -11.22
C CYS A 62 -5.02 1.38 -12.25
N ARG A 63 -5.04 0.06 -12.03
CA ARG A 63 -4.29 -0.91 -12.84
C ARG A 63 -5.27 -1.85 -13.53
N MET A 64 -5.08 -2.01 -14.82
CA MET A 64 -5.86 -2.97 -15.60
C MET A 64 -5.52 -4.39 -15.17
N MET A 65 -6.54 -5.19 -14.85
CA MET A 65 -6.38 -6.63 -14.64
C MET A 65 -6.13 -7.31 -15.98
N THR A 66 -5.11 -8.15 -16.03
CA THR A 66 -4.66 -8.87 -17.22
C THR A 66 -5.35 -10.23 -17.36
N GLY A 67 -5.89 -10.77 -16.26
CA GLY A 67 -6.39 -12.14 -16.18
C GLY A 67 -5.30 -13.18 -15.90
N ASP A 68 -4.03 -12.78 -15.89
CA ASP A 68 -2.94 -13.62 -15.38
C ASP A 68 -2.84 -13.46 -13.85
N PRO A 69 -3.07 -14.53 -13.06
CA PRO A 69 -3.04 -14.44 -11.61
C PRO A 69 -1.71 -13.94 -11.02
N LYS A 70 -0.57 -14.17 -11.69
CA LYS A 70 0.74 -13.73 -11.20
C LYS A 70 0.95 -12.23 -11.41
N GLU A 71 0.53 -11.72 -12.57
CA GLU A 71 0.61 -10.28 -12.86
C GLU A 71 -0.41 -9.51 -12.03
N ASP A 72 -1.63 -10.01 -11.90
CA ASP A 72 -2.69 -9.36 -11.13
C ASP A 72 -2.40 -9.39 -9.62
N ALA A 73 -1.69 -10.40 -9.11
CA ALA A 73 -1.23 -10.41 -7.72
C ALA A 73 -0.37 -9.17 -7.37
N ARG A 74 0.30 -8.57 -8.36
CA ARG A 74 1.10 -7.35 -8.16
C ARG A 74 0.26 -6.09 -8.05
N SER A 75 -1.03 -6.14 -8.39
CA SER A 75 -1.93 -5.00 -8.26
C SER A 75 -2.81 -5.07 -7.00
N VAL A 76 -2.70 -6.12 -6.17
CA VAL A 76 -3.44 -6.20 -4.90
C VAL A 76 -3.06 -5.03 -3.98
N CYS A 77 -4.07 -4.28 -3.57
CA CYS A 77 -4.01 -3.09 -2.74
C CYS A 77 -3.94 -3.45 -1.25
N PRO A 78 -3.05 -2.83 -0.45
CA PRO A 78 -2.05 -1.83 -0.83
C PRO A 78 -0.82 -2.42 -1.53
N CYS A 79 -0.55 -2.01 -2.77
CA CYS A 79 0.58 -2.50 -3.58
C CYS A 79 1.92 -1.79 -3.29
N ILE A 80 1.96 -0.91 -2.28
CA ILE A 80 3.10 -0.02 -1.95
C ILE A 80 4.42 -0.78 -1.86
N TYR A 81 4.44 -1.95 -1.22
CA TYR A 81 5.67 -2.72 -1.04
C TYR A 81 6.32 -3.15 -2.38
N LEU A 82 5.52 -3.39 -3.42
CA LEU A 82 6.01 -3.81 -4.73
C LEU A 82 6.50 -2.63 -5.58
N HIS A 83 6.10 -1.41 -5.23
CA HIS A 83 6.38 -0.16 -5.96
C HIS A 83 7.00 0.88 -5.02
N ALA A 84 7.80 0.42 -4.05
CA ALA A 84 8.25 1.24 -2.94
C ALA A 84 9.19 2.37 -3.40
N ASP A 85 10.05 2.10 -4.39
CA ASP A 85 10.98 3.09 -4.94
C ASP A 85 10.22 4.18 -5.70
N GLU A 86 9.27 3.80 -6.57
CA GLU A 86 8.46 4.73 -7.34
C GLU A 86 7.57 5.59 -6.44
N PHE A 87 6.93 5.00 -5.44
CA PHE A 87 6.04 5.73 -4.54
C PHE A 87 6.82 6.58 -3.53
N ALA A 88 8.01 6.16 -3.11
CA ALA A 88 8.87 6.97 -2.27
C ALA A 88 9.38 8.20 -3.03
N ALA A 89 9.70 8.04 -4.33
CA ALA A 89 10.10 9.13 -5.21
C ALA A 89 8.94 10.10 -5.50
N ALA A 90 7.75 9.57 -5.77
CA ALA A 90 6.57 10.36 -6.11
C ALA A 90 5.93 11.06 -4.90
N GLY A 91 6.18 10.58 -3.68
CA GLY A 91 5.49 11.06 -2.49
C GLY A 91 4.11 10.44 -2.26
N GLN A 92 3.61 9.63 -3.19
CA GLN A 92 2.28 9.01 -3.16
C GLN A 92 2.19 7.78 -4.06
N CYS A 93 1.14 6.99 -3.91
CA CYS A 93 0.81 5.95 -4.89
C CYS A 93 0.12 6.55 -6.14
N TRP A 94 0.09 5.81 -7.24
CA TRP A 94 -0.42 6.31 -8.53
C TRP A 94 -1.90 6.75 -8.52
N CYS A 95 -2.75 6.16 -7.68
CA CYS A 95 -4.14 6.59 -7.56
C CYS A 95 -4.33 7.76 -6.57
N GLY A 96 -3.27 8.22 -5.91
CA GLY A 96 -3.36 9.25 -4.89
C GLY A 96 -4.06 8.80 -3.60
N LEU A 97 -4.40 7.52 -3.41
CA LEU A 97 -5.06 7.04 -2.19
C LEU A 97 -4.15 7.16 -0.96
N PHE A 98 -2.87 6.89 -1.14
CA PHE A 98 -1.86 6.91 -0.08
C PHE A 98 -0.78 7.93 -0.41
N VAL A 99 -0.48 8.81 0.54
CA VAL A 99 0.57 9.82 0.48
C VAL A 99 1.58 9.57 1.59
N ARG A 100 2.86 9.89 1.38
CA ARG A 100 3.86 9.75 2.44
C ARG A 100 3.52 10.65 3.61
N THR A 101 3.84 10.21 4.83
CA THR A 101 3.57 10.99 6.04
C THR A 101 4.30 12.33 6.09
N ASP A 102 5.39 12.48 5.33
CA ASP A 102 6.18 13.72 5.20
C ASP A 102 5.95 14.46 3.88
N ALA A 103 5.02 14.00 3.03
CA ALA A 103 4.60 14.72 1.84
C ALA A 103 3.72 15.92 2.21
N PRO A 104 3.81 17.04 1.46
CA PRO A 104 2.94 18.19 1.65
C PRO A 104 1.49 17.85 1.30
N ASP A 105 0.53 18.52 1.95
CA ASP A 105 -0.89 18.21 1.79
C ASP A 105 -1.47 18.63 0.43
N ASP A 106 -0.79 19.53 -0.29
CA ASP A 106 -1.16 20.01 -1.62
C ASP A 106 -0.47 19.23 -2.76
N LEU A 107 0.08 18.06 -2.46
CA LEU A 107 0.65 17.17 -3.46
C LEU A 107 -0.42 16.84 -4.52
N ALA A 108 -0.19 17.29 -5.75
CA ALA A 108 -1.11 17.03 -6.85
C ALA A 108 -1.28 15.52 -7.06
N PRO A 109 -2.51 15.01 -7.26
CA PRO A 109 -2.74 13.58 -7.52
C PRO A 109 -1.96 13.13 -8.76
N GLY A 110 -1.10 12.14 -8.61
CA GLY A 110 -0.13 11.76 -9.63
C GLY A 110 -0.44 10.40 -10.23
N MET A 111 -1.10 10.38 -11.39
CA MET A 111 -1.12 9.19 -12.26
C MET A 111 0.14 9.08 -13.12
N GLU A 112 1.01 10.09 -13.11
CA GLU A 112 2.30 10.02 -13.79
C GLU A 112 3.31 9.25 -12.94
N ALA A 113 3.92 8.25 -13.56
CA ALA A 113 4.98 7.49 -12.93
C ALA A 113 6.22 8.38 -12.79
N VAL A 114 6.57 8.72 -11.54
CA VAL A 114 7.84 9.36 -11.22
C VAL A 114 8.93 8.29 -11.27
N VAL A 115 9.86 8.42 -12.22
CA VAL A 115 11.07 7.60 -12.26
C VAL A 115 12.16 8.35 -11.50
N PRO A 116 12.67 7.82 -10.38
CA PRO A 116 13.73 8.49 -9.64
C PRO A 116 15.04 8.51 -10.46
N GLU A 117 15.63 9.68 -10.61
CA GLU A 117 16.92 9.87 -11.29
C GLU A 117 18.13 9.51 -10.40
N GLY A 118 17.90 9.01 -9.18
CA GLY A 118 18.92 8.73 -8.18
C GLY A 118 18.42 7.87 -7.01
N PRO A 119 19.25 7.69 -5.96
CA PRO A 119 18.84 6.92 -4.78
C PRO A 119 17.65 7.58 -4.08
N VAL A 120 16.69 6.76 -3.66
CA VAL A 120 15.48 7.19 -2.95
C VAL A 120 15.47 6.60 -1.54
N GLU A 121 15.11 7.43 -0.57
CA GLU A 121 14.90 7.01 0.80
C GLU A 121 13.55 6.29 0.93
N VAL A 122 13.61 4.97 1.14
CA VAL A 122 12.44 4.11 1.31
C VAL A 122 12.33 3.69 2.77
N ARG A 123 11.16 3.88 3.38
CA ARG A 123 10.90 3.42 4.74
C ARG A 123 10.63 1.91 4.73
N VAL A 124 11.50 1.17 5.42
CA VAL A 124 11.46 -0.31 5.44
C VAL A 124 10.90 -0.89 6.74
N ALA A 125 10.89 -0.09 7.82
CA ALA A 125 10.46 -0.47 9.15
C ALA A 125 10.22 0.77 10.01
N ALA A 126 9.36 0.67 11.01
CA ALA A 126 9.30 1.65 12.09
C ALA A 126 9.96 1.10 13.37
N ALA A 127 10.73 1.92 14.08
CA ALA A 127 11.42 1.51 15.32
C ALA A 127 10.44 1.02 16.40
N GLY A 128 9.19 1.52 16.40
CA GLY A 128 8.11 1.06 17.26
C GLY A 128 7.60 -0.36 16.98
N GLU A 129 7.98 -0.98 15.85
CA GLU A 129 7.57 -2.35 15.53
C GLU A 129 8.42 -3.41 16.24
N LEU A 130 9.59 -3.03 16.73
CA LEU A 130 10.47 -3.91 17.49
C LEU A 130 10.20 -3.67 18.97
N ARG A 131 10.09 -4.75 19.73
CA ARG A 131 10.14 -4.69 21.19
C ARG A 131 11.57 -4.35 21.62
N ASP A 132 11.69 -3.79 22.82
CA ASP A 132 12.98 -3.56 23.46
C ASP A 132 13.78 -4.88 23.52
N GLY A 133 15.02 -4.86 23.04
CA GLY A 133 15.88 -6.04 22.90
C GLY A 133 15.55 -6.98 21.73
N GLU A 134 14.55 -6.66 20.89
CA GLU A 134 14.18 -7.49 19.73
C GLU A 134 15.10 -7.24 18.53
N ALA A 135 15.47 -8.34 17.88
CA ALA A 135 16.16 -8.36 16.60
C ALA A 135 15.21 -8.84 15.49
N ARG A 136 15.17 -8.14 14.37
CA ARG A 136 14.43 -8.55 13.17
C ARG A 136 15.33 -8.53 11.97
N HIS A 137 15.37 -9.64 11.25
CA HIS A 137 16.03 -9.75 9.96
C HIS A 137 15.02 -9.45 8.84
N LEU A 138 15.34 -8.47 8.01
CA LEU A 138 14.56 -8.09 6.83
C LEU A 138 15.39 -8.36 5.58
N LYS A 139 14.74 -8.97 4.59
CA LYS A 139 15.30 -9.17 3.27
C LYS A 139 14.64 -8.19 2.30
N ILE A 140 15.44 -7.35 1.65
CA ILE A 140 14.97 -6.34 0.70
C ILE A 140 15.72 -6.54 -0.61
N GLY A 141 15.05 -7.18 -1.57
CA GLY A 141 15.70 -7.64 -2.80
C GLY A 141 16.87 -8.58 -2.49
N LYS A 142 18.08 -8.13 -2.79
CA LYS A 142 19.35 -8.86 -2.53
C LYS A 142 20.04 -8.45 -1.22
N ARG A 143 19.47 -7.51 -0.46
CA ARG A 143 20.04 -6.98 0.78
C ARG A 143 19.45 -7.72 1.97
N ASP A 144 20.31 -8.00 2.95
CA ASP A 144 19.95 -8.56 4.24
C ASP A 144 20.24 -7.51 5.31
N ILE A 145 19.19 -7.07 6.00
CA ILE A 145 19.25 -5.98 6.98
C ILE A 145 18.81 -6.56 8.33
N ALA A 146 19.68 -6.51 9.33
CA ALA A 146 19.33 -6.84 10.70
C ALA A 146 19.02 -5.54 11.47
N LEU A 147 17.79 -5.40 11.93
CA LEU A 147 17.35 -4.31 12.79
C LEU A 147 17.35 -4.78 14.25
N PHE A 148 17.93 -4.00 15.13
CA PHE A 148 17.94 -4.24 16.56
C PHE A 148 17.40 -3.00 17.26
N ARG A 149 16.43 -3.19 18.15
CA ARG A 149 16.03 -2.13 19.07
C ARG A 149 16.87 -2.25 20.33
N VAL A 150 17.78 -1.30 20.50
CA VAL A 150 18.58 -1.14 21.72
C VAL A 150 17.80 -0.21 22.64
N ASP A 151 17.66 -0.59 23.91
CA ASP A 151 16.90 0.14 24.93
C ASP A 151 17.25 1.64 24.90
N GLY A 152 16.21 2.48 24.86
CA GLY A 152 16.38 3.93 24.80
C GLY A 152 16.78 4.52 26.15
N GLU A 153 18.08 4.64 26.42
CA GLU A 153 18.59 5.68 27.31
C GLU A 153 19.09 6.84 26.46
N HIS A 154 18.28 7.89 26.30
CA HIS A 154 18.69 9.30 26.11
C HIS A 154 17.51 10.24 26.36
#